data_AF-A0A7J8BUM5-F1
#
_entry.id   AF-A0A7J8BUM5-F1
#
_cell.length_a   1.000
_cell.length_b   1.000
_cell.length_c   1.000
_cell.angle_alpha   90.00
_cell.angle_beta   90.00
_cell.angle_gamma   90.00
#
_symmetry.space_group_name_H-M   'P 1'
#
loop_
_entity.id
_entity.type
_entity.pdbx_description
1 polymer ?
#
loop_
_entity_poly.entity_id
_entity_poly.type
_entity_poly.pdbx_seq_one_letter_code
_entity_poly.pdbx_strand_id
1 'polypeptide(L)'
;MQREPPKKKPEKKAGKQLFDATSFGKDLLAGGVAAAVSKTAVAPIERVKLLLQVQASSKQISREAQYKGMVDCLVRIPREQGFFSYWRGNLANVIRYFPTQALNFAFKDKYKQLFMSGVNKEKQFWRWFLANLASGGAAGATSLCVVYPLDFARTRLAADIGKGPEERQFKGLGDCIMKVAKSDGIVGLYQGFGVSVQGIIVYRASYFGAYDTVKGLLPKPKETPFLVSFFIAQVVTTCSGILSYPFDTVRRRMMMQVFYIIYRIILVF
;
A
#
# COMPACT_ATOMS: atom_id res chain seq x y z
N MET A 1 28.56 44.59 46.00
CA MET A 1 29.05 43.25 45.61
C MET A 1 27.86 42.37 45.26
N GLN A 2 27.43 42.38 43.99
CA GLN A 2 26.42 41.45 43.50
C GLN A 2 27.14 40.14 43.11
N ARG A 3 26.75 39.00 43.71
CA ARG A 3 27.31 37.69 43.41
C ARG A 3 26.71 37.18 42.10
N GLU A 4 27.55 36.89 41.10
CA GLU A 4 27.13 36.22 39.87
C GLU A 4 26.54 34.83 40.17
N PRO A 5 25.47 34.41 39.46
CA PRO A 5 24.95 33.06 39.59
C PRO A 5 25.93 32.01 39.01
N PRO A 6 25.95 30.79 39.54
CA PRO A 6 26.92 29.78 39.13
C PRO A 6 26.72 29.36 37.67
N LYS A 7 27.82 29.40 36.89
CA LYS A 7 27.86 28.92 35.50
C LYS A 7 27.42 27.45 35.44
N LYS A 8 26.32 27.18 34.73
CA LYS A 8 25.87 25.81 34.42
C LYS A 8 27.00 25.06 33.71
N LYS A 9 27.41 23.91 34.27
CA LYS A 9 28.36 23.01 33.63
C LYS A 9 27.81 22.58 32.26
N PRO A 10 28.66 22.47 31.22
CA PRO A 10 28.22 22.02 29.91
C PRO A 10 27.68 20.59 30.02
N GLU A 11 26.42 20.39 29.63
CA GLU A 11 25.83 19.07 29.45
C GLU A 11 26.69 18.29 28.46
N LYS A 12 27.23 17.16 28.91
CA LYS A 12 27.90 16.19 28.04
C LYS A 12 26.89 15.79 26.95
N LYS A 13 27.19 16.15 25.70
CA LYS A 13 26.47 15.67 24.52
C LYS A 13 26.39 14.15 24.61
N ALA A 14 25.19 13.63 24.89
CA ALA A 14 24.91 12.21 24.90
C ALA A 14 25.38 11.63 23.56
N GLY A 15 26.25 10.63 23.63
CA GLY A 15 26.73 9.91 22.46
C GLY A 15 25.55 9.43 21.63
N LYS A 16 25.70 9.49 20.30
CA LYS A 16 24.77 8.88 19.33
C LYS A 16 24.36 7.51 19.86
N GLN A 17 23.08 7.35 20.23
CA GLN A 17 22.55 6.07 20.67
C GLN A 17 22.85 5.03 19.58
N LEU A 18 23.64 4.01 19.95
CA LEU A 18 23.73 2.78 19.17
C LEU A 18 22.30 2.26 18.98
N PHE A 19 22.01 1.78 17.78
CA PHE A 19 20.75 1.14 17.40
C PHE A 19 20.15 0.30 18.55
N ASP A 20 19.01 0.74 19.08
CA ASP A 20 18.27 -0.03 20.08
C ASP A 20 17.44 -1.09 19.35
N ALA A 21 18.07 -2.24 19.12
CA ALA A 21 17.45 -3.37 18.44
C ALA A 21 16.20 -3.88 19.17
N THR A 22 16.16 -3.73 20.49
CA THR A 22 15.08 -4.23 21.32
C THR A 22 13.84 -3.35 21.22
N SER A 23 13.97 -2.02 21.29
CA SER A 23 12.82 -1.13 21.05
C SER A 23 12.32 -1.22 19.61
N PHE A 24 13.23 -1.27 18.63
CA PHE A 24 12.86 -1.47 17.23
C PHE A 24 12.07 -2.78 17.04
N GLY A 25 12.54 -3.88 17.63
CA GLY A 25 11.85 -5.17 17.57
C GLY A 25 10.45 -5.12 18.19
N LYS A 26 10.30 -4.47 19.35
CA LYS A 26 8.99 -4.28 20.01
C LYS A 26 8.03 -3.47 19.15
N ASP A 27 8.48 -2.34 18.60
CA ASP A 27 7.66 -1.47 17.77
C ASP A 27 7.26 -2.14 16.45
N LEU A 28 8.20 -2.88 15.83
CA LEU A 28 7.95 -3.64 14.61
C LEU A 28 6.90 -4.74 14.83
N LEU A 29 6.99 -5.46 15.95
CA LEU A 29 6.03 -6.51 16.30
C LEU A 29 4.67 -5.93 16.66
N ALA A 30 4.62 -4.90 17.50
CA ALA A 30 3.37 -4.24 17.88
C ALA A 30 2.66 -3.67 16.65
N GLY A 31 3.41 -2.97 15.79
CA GLY A 31 2.89 -2.46 14.52
C GLY A 31 2.47 -3.57 13.55
N GLY A 32 3.21 -4.69 13.52
CA GLY A 32 2.89 -5.86 12.70
C GLY A 32 1.61 -6.56 13.14
N VAL A 33 1.41 -6.75 14.45
CA VAL A 33 0.17 -7.30 15.02
C VAL A 33 -1.00 -6.37 14.75
N ALA A 34 -0.84 -5.06 14.99
CA ALA A 34 -1.89 -4.08 14.69
C ALA A 34 -2.26 -4.07 13.19
N ALA A 35 -1.26 -4.16 12.30
CA ALA A 35 -1.49 -4.27 10.86
C ALA A 35 -2.17 -5.59 10.48
N ALA A 36 -1.79 -6.70 11.10
CA ALA A 36 -2.39 -8.01 10.85
C ALA A 36 -3.87 -8.03 11.25
N VAL A 37 -4.18 -7.53 12.45
CA VAL A 37 -5.56 -7.46 12.97
C VAL A 37 -6.40 -6.54 12.10
N SER A 38 -5.94 -5.31 11.85
CA SER A 38 -6.69 -4.34 11.03
C SER A 38 -6.93 -4.85 9.61
N LYS A 39 -5.91 -5.41 8.93
CA LYS A 39 -6.05 -5.95 7.57
C LYS A 39 -6.95 -7.17 7.51
N THR A 40 -6.92 -8.01 8.54
CA THR A 40 -7.80 -9.18 8.61
C THR A 40 -9.25 -8.77 8.87
N ALA A 41 -9.49 -7.74 9.70
CA ALA A 41 -10.82 -7.21 9.94
C ALA A 41 -11.48 -6.65 8.67
N VAL A 42 -10.70 -5.93 7.83
CA VAL A 42 -11.23 -5.33 6.59
C VAL A 42 -11.10 -6.23 5.36
N ALA A 43 -10.47 -7.40 5.46
CA ALA A 43 -10.24 -8.30 4.34
C ALA A 43 -11.51 -8.69 3.56
N PRO A 44 -12.67 -8.96 4.20
CA PRO A 44 -13.91 -9.24 3.46
C PRO A 44 -14.32 -8.12 2.49
N ILE A 45 -14.30 -6.86 2.96
CA ILE A 45 -14.63 -5.70 2.13
C ILE A 45 -13.54 -5.42 1.10
N GLU A 46 -12.26 -5.56 1.46
CA GLU A 46 -11.16 -5.41 0.50
C GLU A 46 -11.26 -6.47 -0.62
N ARG A 47 -11.72 -7.69 -0.32
CA ARG A 47 -11.96 -8.72 -1.34
C ARG A 47 -13.12 -8.37 -2.26
N VAL A 48 -14.25 -7.93 -1.70
CA VAL A 48 -15.41 -7.49 -2.50
C VAL A 48 -15.03 -6.34 -3.43
N LYS A 49 -14.30 -5.34 -2.92
CA LYS A 49 -13.74 -4.24 -3.73
C LYS A 49 -12.91 -4.79 -4.89
N LEU A 50 -11.96 -5.68 -4.60
CA LEU A 50 -11.08 -6.25 -5.63
C LEU A 50 -11.86 -7.04 -6.68
N LEU A 51 -12.83 -7.86 -6.27
CA LEU A 51 -13.67 -8.62 -7.20
C LEU A 51 -14.43 -7.70 -8.14
N LEU A 52 -15.12 -6.68 -7.62
CA LEU A 52 -15.84 -5.71 -8.46
C LEU A 52 -14.89 -4.95 -9.41
N GLN A 53 -13.68 -4.65 -8.94
CA GLN A 53 -12.67 -3.91 -9.71
C GLN A 53 -12.10 -4.73 -10.89
N VAL A 54 -11.97 -6.06 -10.74
CA VAL A 54 -11.27 -6.92 -11.72
C VAL A 54 -12.12 -8.02 -12.34
N GLN A 55 -13.38 -8.20 -11.96
CA GLN A 55 -14.24 -9.28 -12.47
C GLN A 55 -14.39 -9.28 -14.00
N ALA A 56 -14.37 -8.11 -14.63
CA ALA A 56 -14.40 -7.97 -16.09
C ALA A 56 -13.15 -8.53 -16.78
N SER A 57 -12.07 -8.77 -16.04
CA SER A 57 -10.82 -9.37 -16.51
C SER A 57 -10.62 -10.80 -15.98
N SER A 58 -11.61 -11.38 -15.30
CA SER A 58 -11.54 -12.75 -14.80
C SER A 58 -11.92 -13.76 -15.89
N LYS A 59 -11.22 -14.90 -15.94
CA LYS A 59 -11.60 -16.05 -16.80
C LYS A 59 -12.67 -16.94 -16.18
N GLN A 60 -12.84 -16.89 -14.85
CA GLN A 60 -13.80 -17.75 -14.14
C GLN A 60 -15.20 -17.13 -14.06
N ILE A 61 -15.33 -15.82 -14.27
CA ILE A 61 -16.60 -15.10 -14.16
C ILE A 61 -17.08 -14.75 -15.57
N SER A 62 -18.16 -15.38 -16.03
CA SER A 62 -18.83 -14.97 -17.28
C SER A 62 -19.49 -13.59 -17.12
N ARG A 63 -19.81 -12.91 -18.23
CA ARG A 63 -20.42 -11.58 -18.17
C ARG A 63 -21.75 -11.59 -17.42
N GLU A 64 -22.53 -12.64 -17.57
CA GLU A 64 -23.85 -12.84 -16.96
C GLU A 64 -23.74 -13.16 -15.45
N ALA A 65 -22.63 -13.77 -15.04
CA ALA A 65 -22.35 -14.16 -13.66
C ALA A 65 -21.67 -13.05 -12.82
N GLN A 66 -21.36 -11.90 -13.42
CA GLN A 66 -20.73 -10.78 -12.71
C GLN A 66 -21.55 -10.32 -11.51
N TYR A 67 -20.86 -9.90 -10.45
CA TYR A 67 -21.48 -9.32 -9.27
C TYR A 67 -22.04 -7.94 -9.60
N LYS A 68 -23.31 -7.72 -9.25
CA LYS A 68 -24.05 -6.49 -9.56
C LYS A 68 -23.61 -5.29 -8.71
N GLY A 69 -22.96 -5.55 -7.59
CA GLY A 69 -22.47 -4.53 -6.67
C GLY A 69 -21.98 -5.12 -5.35
N MET A 70 -21.71 -4.25 -4.37
CA MET A 70 -21.14 -4.64 -3.07
C MET A 70 -22.02 -5.64 -2.32
N VAL A 71 -23.32 -5.37 -2.22
CA VAL A 71 -24.28 -6.20 -1.48
C VAL A 71 -24.44 -7.56 -2.14
N ASP A 72 -24.61 -7.60 -3.46
CA ASP A 72 -24.70 -8.85 -4.23
C ASP A 72 -23.45 -9.72 -4.03
N CYS A 73 -22.26 -9.10 -4.10
CA CYS A 73 -20.99 -9.80 -3.89
C CYS A 73 -20.87 -10.34 -2.44
N LEU A 74 -21.23 -9.55 -1.43
CA LEU A 74 -21.25 -9.98 -0.02
C LEU A 74 -22.24 -11.14 0.22
N VAL A 75 -23.39 -11.15 -0.44
CA VAL A 75 -24.34 -12.25 -0.24
C VAL A 75 -23.89 -13.52 -0.97
N ARG A 76 -23.32 -13.37 -2.17
CA ARG A 76 -22.98 -14.51 -3.04
C ARG A 76 -21.69 -15.21 -2.68
N ILE A 77 -20.63 -14.50 -2.30
CA ILE A 77 -19.33 -15.08 -1.93
C ILE A 77 -19.46 -16.29 -0.97
N PRO A 78 -20.10 -16.15 0.21
CA PRO A 78 -20.17 -17.26 1.16
C PRO A 78 -21.01 -18.44 0.64
N ARG A 79 -22.03 -18.17 -0.19
CA ARG A 79 -22.89 -19.20 -0.81
C ARG A 79 -22.17 -19.96 -1.92
N GLU A 80 -21.34 -19.26 -2.70
CA GLU A 80 -20.64 -19.83 -3.86
C GLU A 80 -19.36 -20.56 -3.44
N GLN A 81 -18.59 -20.04 -2.48
CA GLN A 81 -17.22 -20.46 -2.20
C GLN A 81 -16.95 -20.81 -0.72
N GLY A 82 -17.96 -20.67 0.14
CA GLY A 82 -17.86 -20.82 1.59
C GLY A 82 -17.45 -19.54 2.32
N PHE A 83 -17.83 -19.43 3.59
CA PHE A 83 -17.66 -18.24 4.41
C PHE A 83 -16.20 -17.75 4.52
N PHE A 84 -15.25 -18.67 4.71
CA PHE A 84 -13.83 -18.31 4.86
C PHE A 84 -13.18 -17.78 3.57
N SER A 85 -13.86 -17.88 2.42
CA SER A 85 -13.34 -17.34 1.16
C SER A 85 -13.15 -15.83 1.18
N TYR A 86 -13.84 -15.09 2.07
CA TYR A 86 -13.60 -13.66 2.27
C TYR A 86 -12.14 -13.27 2.53
N TRP A 87 -11.38 -14.14 3.20
CA TRP A 87 -9.98 -13.90 3.52
C TRP A 87 -9.00 -14.47 2.48
N ARG A 88 -9.50 -14.90 1.32
CA ARG A 88 -8.66 -15.43 0.25
C ARG A 88 -7.67 -14.37 -0.23
N GLY A 89 -6.38 -14.67 -0.08
CA GLY A 89 -5.28 -13.74 -0.37
C GLY A 89 -4.83 -12.86 0.80
N ASN A 90 -5.51 -12.90 1.97
CA ASN A 90 -5.17 -12.04 3.11
C ASN A 90 -3.79 -12.32 3.72
N LEU A 91 -3.28 -13.55 3.62
CA LEU A 91 -1.94 -13.89 4.11
C LEU A 91 -0.86 -12.95 3.53
N ALA A 92 -0.97 -12.61 2.24
CA ALA A 92 -0.04 -11.69 1.60
C ALA A 92 -0.10 -10.28 2.22
N ASN A 93 -1.27 -9.82 2.68
CA ASN A 93 -1.37 -8.52 3.36
C ASN A 93 -0.61 -8.46 4.67
N VAL A 94 -0.77 -9.52 5.46
CA VAL A 94 -0.17 -9.63 6.78
C VAL A 94 1.36 -9.69 6.63
N ILE A 95 1.84 -10.58 5.75
CA ILE A 95 3.28 -10.72 5.50
C ILE A 95 3.87 -9.44 4.96
N ARG A 96 3.20 -8.74 4.04
CA ARG A 96 3.72 -7.54 3.36
C ARG A 96 4.13 -6.43 4.32
N TYR A 97 3.53 -6.35 5.52
CA TYR A 97 3.89 -5.34 6.51
C TYR A 97 5.38 -5.37 6.87
N PHE A 98 5.90 -6.53 7.25
CA PHE A 98 7.27 -6.67 7.76
C PHE A 98 8.37 -6.23 6.77
N PRO A 99 8.43 -6.75 5.52
CA PRO A 99 9.43 -6.30 4.56
C PRO A 99 9.24 -4.83 4.17
N THR A 100 7.99 -4.34 4.12
CA THR A 100 7.74 -2.91 3.86
C THR A 100 8.32 -2.04 4.97
N GLN A 101 8.18 -2.44 6.24
CA GLN A 101 8.74 -1.67 7.34
C GLN A 101 10.27 -1.76 7.41
N ALA A 102 10.85 -2.92 7.13
CA ALA A 102 12.30 -3.06 7.03
C ALA A 102 12.87 -2.12 5.95
N LEU A 103 12.24 -2.04 4.79
CA LEU A 103 12.65 -1.14 3.70
C LEU A 103 12.42 0.34 4.04
N ASN A 104 11.29 0.67 4.69
CA ASN A 104 11.07 2.03 5.19
C ASN A 104 12.16 2.44 6.18
N PHE A 105 12.52 1.56 7.13
CA PHE A 105 13.58 1.82 8.09
C PHE A 105 14.93 2.04 7.38
N ALA A 106 15.26 1.21 6.38
CA ALA A 106 16.52 1.30 5.65
C ALA A 106 16.63 2.55 4.76
N PHE A 107 15.55 2.93 4.07
CA PHE A 107 15.63 3.88 2.95
C PHE A 107 14.89 5.20 3.13
N LYS A 108 13.90 5.29 4.04
CA LYS A 108 13.06 6.50 4.15
C LYS A 108 13.88 7.74 4.49
N ASP A 109 14.79 7.65 5.45
CA ASP A 109 15.62 8.80 5.86
C ASP A 109 16.69 9.12 4.83
N LYS A 110 17.21 8.11 4.11
CA LYS A 110 18.12 8.32 2.97
C LYS A 110 17.44 9.10 1.86
N TYR A 111 16.22 8.74 1.46
CA TYR A 111 15.47 9.48 0.45
C TYR A 111 15.04 10.86 0.93
N LYS A 112 14.70 11.04 2.21
CA LYS A 112 14.46 12.37 2.76
C LYS A 112 15.72 13.22 2.70
N GLN A 113 16.87 12.70 3.11
CA GLN A 113 18.12 13.43 3.04
C GLN A 113 18.49 13.77 1.59
N LEU A 114 18.33 12.83 0.66
CA LEU A 114 18.68 13.04 -0.75
C LEU A 114 17.83 14.14 -1.41
N PHE A 115 16.52 14.12 -1.20
CA PHE A 115 15.60 15.00 -1.92
C PHE A 115 15.21 16.27 -1.14
N MET A 116 15.14 16.20 0.19
CA MET A 116 14.62 17.28 1.04
C MET A 116 15.71 18.10 1.74
N SER A 117 16.98 17.69 1.69
CA SER A 117 18.06 18.43 2.36
C SER A 117 18.18 19.85 1.82
N GLY A 118 18.17 20.82 2.74
CA GLY A 118 18.26 22.24 2.40
C GLY A 118 16.98 22.86 1.82
N VAL A 119 15.86 22.13 1.77
CA VAL A 119 14.59 22.64 1.24
C VAL A 119 13.68 23.13 2.37
N ASN A 120 13.34 24.43 2.35
CA ASN A 120 12.45 25.03 3.35
C ASN A 120 11.02 25.19 2.81
N LYS A 121 10.04 24.62 3.52
CA LYS A 121 8.62 24.65 3.13
C LYS A 121 8.04 26.07 3.04
N GLU A 122 8.40 26.95 3.98
CA GLU A 122 7.83 28.30 4.09
C GLU A 122 8.36 29.23 3.00
N LYS A 123 9.64 29.09 2.64
CA LYS A 123 10.28 29.93 1.61
C LYS A 123 10.16 29.37 0.20
N GLN A 124 10.04 28.05 0.06
CA GLN A 124 10.13 27.35 -1.23
C GLN A 124 9.11 26.22 -1.34
N PHE A 125 7.82 26.55 -1.19
CA PHE A 125 6.73 25.57 -1.17
C PHE A 125 6.77 24.58 -2.34
N TRP A 126 6.88 25.06 -3.59
CA TRP A 126 6.88 24.19 -4.76
C TRP A 126 8.10 23.27 -4.82
N ARG A 127 9.28 23.74 -4.41
CA ARG A 127 10.48 22.91 -4.32
C ARG A 127 10.33 21.85 -3.23
N TRP A 128 9.79 22.23 -2.07
CA TRP A 128 9.48 21.30 -0.98
C TRP A 128 8.45 20.25 -1.40
N PHE A 129 7.40 20.67 -2.10
CA PHE A 129 6.36 19.78 -2.58
C PHE A 129 6.91 18.76 -3.58
N LEU A 130 7.63 19.20 -4.61
CA LEU A 130 8.24 18.31 -5.60
C LEU A 130 9.29 17.38 -4.99
N ALA A 131 10.13 17.89 -4.07
CA ALA A 131 11.10 17.08 -3.34
C ALA A 131 10.42 16.00 -2.49
N ASN A 132 9.30 16.32 -1.84
CA ASN A 132 8.54 15.37 -1.03
C ASN A 132 7.86 14.30 -1.91
N LEU A 133 7.38 14.68 -3.10
CA LEU A 133 6.87 13.72 -4.09
C LEU A 133 7.97 12.81 -4.61
N ALA A 134 9.14 13.34 -4.96
CA ALA A 134 10.29 12.55 -5.40
C ALA A 134 10.75 11.59 -4.30
N SER A 135 10.88 12.07 -3.07
CA SER A 135 11.24 11.26 -1.90
C SER A 135 10.24 10.14 -1.65
N GLY A 136 8.95 10.47 -1.64
CA GLY A 136 7.87 9.52 -1.40
C GLY A 136 7.67 8.52 -2.55
N GLY A 137 7.86 8.96 -3.79
CA GLY A 137 7.80 8.14 -5.00
C GLY A 137 8.95 7.16 -5.08
N ALA A 138 10.19 7.62 -4.86
CA ALA A 138 11.39 6.77 -4.83
C ALA A 138 11.31 5.73 -3.70
N ALA A 139 10.96 6.14 -2.48
CA ALA A 139 10.77 5.20 -1.37
C ALA A 139 9.68 4.15 -1.66
N GLY A 140 8.58 4.58 -2.29
CA GLY A 140 7.49 3.69 -2.71
C GLY A 140 7.95 2.70 -3.77
N ALA A 141 8.63 3.17 -4.81
CA ALA A 141 9.15 2.34 -5.89
C ALA A 141 10.14 1.28 -5.38
N THR A 142 11.10 1.69 -4.54
CA THR A 142 12.08 0.78 -3.92
C THR A 142 11.40 -0.28 -3.05
N SER A 143 10.39 0.10 -2.28
CA SER A 143 9.60 -0.85 -1.50
C SER A 143 8.90 -1.86 -2.41
N LEU A 144 8.25 -1.36 -3.48
CA LEU A 144 7.58 -2.21 -4.46
C LEU A 144 8.55 -3.14 -5.19
N CYS A 145 9.81 -2.77 -5.45
CA CYS A 145 10.78 -3.68 -6.05
C CYS A 145 10.89 -5.01 -5.29
N VAL A 146 10.67 -5.01 -3.97
CA VAL A 146 10.71 -6.22 -3.13
C VAL A 146 9.31 -6.78 -2.88
N VAL A 147 8.34 -5.93 -2.54
CA VAL A 147 7.03 -6.42 -2.02
C VAL A 147 5.95 -6.56 -3.09
N TYR A 148 6.19 -6.14 -4.33
CA TYR A 148 5.18 -6.20 -5.40
C TYR A 148 4.67 -7.61 -5.70
N PRO A 149 5.50 -8.68 -5.68
CA PRO A 149 4.99 -10.05 -5.85
C PRO A 149 3.94 -10.45 -4.81
N LEU A 150 4.01 -9.91 -3.58
CA LEU A 150 2.99 -10.13 -2.57
C LEU A 150 1.68 -9.41 -2.92
N ASP A 151 1.75 -8.16 -3.39
CA ASP A 151 0.59 -7.41 -3.87
C ASP A 151 -0.07 -8.10 -5.07
N PHE A 152 0.74 -8.61 -5.99
CA PHE A 152 0.30 -9.37 -7.16
C PHE A 152 -0.46 -10.62 -6.73
N ALA A 153 0.17 -11.47 -5.91
CA ALA A 153 -0.43 -12.72 -5.47
C ALA A 153 -1.70 -12.48 -4.63
N ARG A 154 -1.71 -11.43 -3.81
CA ARG A 154 -2.91 -10.99 -3.07
C ARG A 154 -4.07 -10.72 -4.02
N THR A 155 -3.85 -9.97 -5.09
CA THR A 155 -4.89 -9.65 -6.08
C THR A 155 -5.35 -10.88 -6.84
N ARG A 156 -4.42 -11.72 -7.31
CA ARG A 156 -4.75 -12.95 -8.03
C ARG A 156 -5.55 -13.94 -7.18
N LEU A 157 -5.19 -14.12 -5.92
CA LEU A 157 -5.92 -14.97 -4.98
C LEU A 157 -7.30 -14.40 -4.64
N ALA A 158 -7.40 -13.08 -4.41
CA ALA A 158 -8.67 -12.44 -4.11
C ALA A 158 -9.67 -12.57 -5.27
N ALA A 159 -9.18 -12.48 -6.51
CA ALA A 159 -9.96 -12.59 -7.74
C ALA A 159 -10.31 -14.04 -8.13
N ASP A 160 -9.65 -15.03 -7.53
CA ASP A 160 -9.93 -16.44 -7.77
C ASP A 160 -11.23 -16.85 -7.05
N ILE A 161 -12.21 -17.23 -7.85
CA ILE A 161 -13.56 -17.60 -7.40
C ILE A 161 -13.82 -19.11 -7.41
N GLY A 162 -12.78 -19.93 -7.61
CA GLY A 162 -12.91 -21.39 -7.64
C GLY A 162 -13.48 -21.96 -6.33
N LYS A 163 -14.49 -22.83 -6.45
CA LYS A 163 -15.26 -23.34 -5.30
C LYS A 163 -14.52 -24.43 -4.55
N GLY A 164 -13.87 -25.34 -5.28
CA GLY A 164 -13.07 -26.45 -4.75
C GLY A 164 -11.62 -26.44 -5.24
N PRO A 165 -10.77 -27.35 -4.73
CA PRO A 165 -9.34 -27.42 -5.07
C PRO A 165 -9.05 -27.53 -6.57
N GLU A 166 -9.93 -28.16 -7.34
CA GLU A 166 -9.79 -28.36 -8.78
C GLU A 166 -10.17 -27.12 -9.60
N GLU A 167 -11.15 -26.35 -9.13
CA GLU A 167 -11.60 -25.11 -9.78
C GLU A 167 -10.72 -23.89 -9.44
N ARG A 168 -9.94 -23.98 -8.35
CA ARG A 168 -9.06 -22.91 -7.87
C ARG A 168 -7.86 -22.76 -8.80
N GLN A 169 -7.59 -21.54 -9.26
CA GLN A 169 -6.38 -21.25 -10.04
C GLN A 169 -5.11 -21.50 -9.22
N PHE A 170 -5.17 -21.16 -7.93
CA PHE A 170 -4.02 -21.23 -7.02
C PHE A 170 -4.38 -21.87 -5.69
N LYS A 171 -3.49 -22.72 -5.18
CA LYS A 171 -3.61 -23.34 -3.86
C LYS A 171 -3.36 -22.33 -2.73
N GLY A 172 -2.53 -21.31 -2.97
CA GLY A 172 -2.21 -20.27 -2.00
C GLY A 172 -1.15 -19.28 -2.51
N LEU A 173 -0.58 -18.50 -1.60
CA LEU A 173 0.42 -17.45 -1.90
C LEU A 173 1.65 -18.00 -2.63
N GLY A 174 2.30 -19.02 -2.06
CA GLY A 174 3.49 -19.63 -2.64
C GLY A 174 3.21 -20.27 -4.01
N ASP A 175 2.10 -21.01 -4.14
CA ASP A 175 1.67 -21.62 -5.41
C ASP A 175 1.40 -20.55 -6.48
N CYS A 176 0.78 -19.42 -6.11
CA CYS A 176 0.53 -18.31 -7.03
C CYS A 176 1.83 -17.70 -7.56
N ILE A 177 2.76 -17.35 -6.66
CA ILE A 177 4.05 -16.79 -7.04
C ILE A 177 4.83 -17.78 -7.91
N MET A 178 4.89 -19.05 -7.51
CA MET A 178 5.66 -20.08 -8.20
C MET A 178 5.10 -20.39 -9.60
N LYS A 179 3.78 -20.60 -9.72
CA LYS A 179 3.15 -20.88 -11.02
C LYS A 179 3.37 -19.76 -12.01
N VAL A 180 3.19 -18.51 -11.56
CA VAL A 180 3.39 -17.33 -12.41
C VAL A 180 4.86 -17.14 -12.77
N ALA A 181 5.78 -17.31 -11.82
CA ALA A 181 7.21 -17.21 -12.10
C ALA A 181 7.66 -18.27 -13.12
N LYS A 182 7.08 -19.48 -13.08
CA LYS A 182 7.36 -20.54 -14.04
C LYS A 182 6.75 -20.28 -15.43
N SER A 183 5.56 -19.69 -15.50
CA SER A 183 4.87 -19.48 -16.78
C SER A 183 5.31 -18.19 -17.49
N ASP A 184 5.37 -17.06 -16.79
CA ASP A 184 5.57 -15.72 -17.37
C ASP A 184 6.89 -15.08 -16.90
N GLY A 185 7.72 -15.85 -16.18
CA GLY A 185 8.97 -15.36 -15.59
C GLY A 185 8.74 -14.42 -14.40
N ILE A 186 9.84 -13.91 -13.85
CA ILE A 186 9.79 -12.93 -12.74
C ILE A 186 9.06 -11.66 -13.18
N VAL A 187 9.22 -11.24 -14.44
CA VAL A 187 8.55 -10.06 -15.01
C VAL A 187 7.03 -10.16 -14.92
N GLY A 188 6.46 -11.36 -15.04
CA GLY A 188 5.03 -11.61 -14.83
C GLY A 188 4.53 -11.15 -13.46
N LEU A 189 5.32 -11.35 -12.40
CA LEU A 189 4.97 -10.93 -11.03
C LEU A 189 4.92 -9.41 -10.85
N TYR A 190 5.50 -8.64 -11.78
CA TYR A 190 5.59 -7.17 -11.72
C TYR A 190 4.67 -6.46 -12.73
N GLN A 191 3.71 -7.17 -13.32
CA GLN A 191 2.74 -6.56 -14.23
C GLN A 191 1.94 -5.45 -13.54
N GLY A 192 2.00 -4.25 -14.12
CA GLY A 192 1.41 -3.04 -13.55
C GLY A 192 2.32 -2.26 -12.60
N PHE A 193 3.63 -2.56 -12.54
CA PHE A 193 4.56 -1.83 -11.66
C PHE A 193 4.62 -0.34 -11.97
N GLY A 194 4.80 0.04 -13.23
CA GLY A 194 4.93 1.46 -13.64
C GLY A 194 3.70 2.30 -13.27
N VAL A 195 2.49 1.83 -13.61
CA VAL A 195 1.24 2.50 -13.23
C VAL A 195 1.03 2.55 -11.71
N SER A 196 1.54 1.57 -10.97
CA SER A 196 1.52 1.59 -9.51
C SER A 196 2.37 2.73 -8.95
N VAL A 197 3.56 2.99 -9.53
CA VAL A 197 4.42 4.09 -9.10
C VAL A 197 3.78 5.44 -9.41
N GLN A 198 3.18 5.59 -10.60
CA GLN A 198 2.41 6.79 -10.96
C GLN A 198 1.25 7.03 -9.99
N GLY A 199 0.49 5.98 -9.66
CA GLY A 199 -0.60 6.05 -8.68
C GLY A 199 -0.13 6.49 -7.29
N ILE A 200 1.04 6.05 -6.83
CA ILE A 200 1.65 6.52 -5.57
C ILE A 200 1.92 8.03 -5.63
N ILE A 201 2.48 8.53 -6.73
CA ILE A 201 2.78 9.96 -6.88
C ILE A 201 1.49 10.79 -6.85
N VAL A 202 0.46 10.39 -7.60
CA VAL A 202 -0.85 11.08 -7.63
C VAL A 202 -1.53 11.05 -6.26
N TYR A 203 -1.51 9.90 -5.59
CA TYR A 203 -2.04 9.76 -4.23
C TYR A 203 -1.33 10.71 -3.26
N ARG A 204 0.02 10.74 -3.29
CA ARG A 204 0.78 11.61 -2.38
C ARG A 204 0.60 13.08 -2.69
N ALA A 205 0.58 13.47 -3.97
CA ALA A 205 0.37 14.85 -4.39
C ALA A 205 -0.97 15.39 -3.90
N SER A 206 -2.05 14.63 -4.14
CA SER A 206 -3.37 15.00 -3.66
C SER A 206 -3.46 14.98 -2.14
N TYR A 207 -2.86 13.99 -1.46
CA TYR A 207 -2.93 13.87 -0.01
C TYR A 207 -2.26 15.05 0.68
N PHE A 208 -1.01 15.36 0.32
CA PHE A 208 -0.30 16.48 0.94
C PHE A 208 -0.90 17.82 0.57
N GLY A 209 -1.30 18.01 -0.70
CA GLY A 209 -1.97 19.23 -1.13
C GLY A 209 -3.25 19.48 -0.34
N ALA A 210 -4.17 18.50 -0.31
CA ALA A 210 -5.44 18.65 0.41
C ALA A 210 -5.26 18.75 1.93
N TYR A 211 -4.36 17.95 2.53
CA TYR A 211 -4.13 18.00 3.97
C TYR A 211 -3.58 19.37 4.41
N ASP A 212 -2.57 19.90 3.71
CA ASP A 212 -1.98 21.19 4.02
C ASP A 212 -2.98 22.34 3.82
N THR A 213 -3.77 22.30 2.74
CA THR A 213 -4.83 23.30 2.50
C THR A 213 -5.89 23.27 3.60
N VAL A 214 -6.45 22.10 3.92
CA VAL A 214 -7.49 21.98 4.95
C VAL A 214 -6.95 22.39 6.33
N LYS A 215 -5.71 22.01 6.66
CA LYS A 215 -5.07 22.45 7.90
C LYS A 215 -4.81 23.95 7.95
N GLY A 216 -4.42 24.55 6.83
CA GLY A 216 -4.17 25.99 6.73
C GLY A 216 -5.42 26.86 6.88
N LEU A 217 -6.60 26.31 6.57
CA LEU A 217 -7.89 26.98 6.76
C LEU A 217 -8.38 26.97 8.21
N LEU A 218 -7.78 26.16 9.09
CA LEU A 218 -8.17 26.12 10.50
C LEU A 218 -7.63 27.35 11.25
N PRO A 219 -8.39 27.93 12.20
CA PRO A 219 -7.93 29.08 12.99
C PRO A 219 -6.64 28.80 13.78
N LYS A 220 -6.46 27.55 14.23
CA LYS A 220 -5.28 27.09 14.99
C LYS A 220 -4.77 25.74 14.46
N PRO A 221 -3.98 25.74 13.37
CA PRO A 221 -3.54 24.51 12.72
C PRO A 221 -2.66 23.60 13.60
N LYS A 222 -1.86 24.21 14.50
CA LYS A 222 -0.92 23.52 15.40
C LYS A 222 -1.58 22.97 16.67
N GLU A 223 -2.71 23.53 17.10
CA GLU A 223 -3.43 23.16 18.32
C GLU A 223 -4.72 22.37 18.03
N THR A 224 -4.91 21.91 16.79
CA THR A 224 -6.13 21.19 16.42
C THR A 224 -6.26 19.89 17.23
N PRO A 225 -7.42 19.62 17.86
CA PRO A 225 -7.65 18.39 18.59
C PRO A 225 -7.38 17.15 17.73
N PHE A 226 -6.95 16.05 18.39
CA PHE A 226 -6.64 14.80 17.71
C PHE A 226 -7.79 14.29 16.84
N LEU A 227 -9.02 14.26 17.39
CA LEU A 227 -10.21 13.79 16.68
C LEU A 227 -10.49 14.58 15.40
N VAL A 228 -10.37 15.91 15.45
CA VAL A 228 -10.57 16.77 14.29
C VAL A 228 -9.49 16.48 13.23
N SER A 229 -8.21 16.37 13.66
CA SER A 229 -7.10 16.02 12.77
C SER A 229 -7.27 14.63 12.15
N PHE A 230 -7.84 13.68 12.89
CA PHE A 230 -8.15 12.34 12.43
C PHE A 230 -9.24 12.35 11.35
N PHE A 231 -10.37 13.04 11.57
CA PHE A 231 -11.43 13.14 10.57
C PHE A 231 -10.97 13.87 9.30
N ILE A 232 -10.18 14.94 9.44
CA ILE A 232 -9.54 15.59 8.29
C ILE A 232 -8.67 14.59 7.53
N ALA A 233 -7.85 13.80 8.23
CA ALA A 233 -7.04 12.78 7.59
C ALA A 233 -7.89 11.71 6.87
N GLN A 234 -9.03 11.30 7.43
CA GLN A 234 -9.95 10.36 6.77
C GLN A 234 -10.56 10.92 5.48
N VAL A 235 -11.03 12.17 5.52
CA VAL A 235 -11.61 12.84 4.33
C VAL A 235 -10.54 12.98 3.26
N VAL A 236 -9.36 13.47 3.61
CA VAL A 236 -8.24 13.63 2.67
C VAL A 236 -7.81 12.28 2.10
N THR A 237 -7.66 11.26 2.94
CA THR A 237 -7.31 9.89 2.50
C THR A 237 -8.33 9.36 1.49
N THR A 238 -9.62 9.58 1.76
CA THR A 238 -10.71 9.13 0.89
C THR A 238 -10.68 9.85 -0.46
N CYS A 239 -10.58 11.19 -0.47
CA CYS A 239 -10.53 11.97 -1.71
C CYS A 239 -9.27 11.64 -2.54
N SER A 240 -8.10 11.54 -1.91
CA SER A 240 -6.86 11.11 -2.58
C SER A 240 -6.94 9.69 -3.11
N GLY A 241 -7.59 8.79 -2.36
CA GLY A 241 -7.86 7.42 -2.78
C GLY A 241 -8.73 7.37 -4.03
N ILE A 242 -9.79 8.18 -4.09
CA ILE A 242 -10.68 8.28 -5.25
C ILE A 242 -9.92 8.84 -6.46
N LEU A 243 -9.14 9.92 -6.28
CA LEU A 243 -8.39 10.54 -7.37
C LEU A 243 -7.34 9.59 -7.98
N SER A 244 -6.69 8.78 -7.15
CA SER A 244 -5.70 7.79 -7.59
C SER A 244 -6.29 6.43 -7.99
N TYR A 245 -7.60 6.24 -7.81
CA TYR A 245 -8.28 4.98 -8.05
C TYR A 245 -8.22 4.46 -9.50
N PRO A 246 -8.25 5.32 -10.54
CA PRO A 246 -8.05 4.85 -11.92
C PRO A 246 -6.72 4.13 -12.11
N PHE A 247 -5.64 4.62 -11.49
CA PHE A 247 -4.31 4.00 -11.53
C PHE A 247 -4.31 2.64 -10.83
N ASP A 248 -4.95 2.53 -9.65
CA ASP A 248 -5.11 1.24 -8.97
C ASP A 248 -5.94 0.27 -9.84
N THR A 249 -6.99 0.73 -10.51
CA THR A 249 -7.81 -0.13 -11.36
C THR A 249 -7.04 -0.67 -12.56
N VAL A 250 -6.29 0.18 -13.27
CA VAL A 250 -5.42 -0.25 -14.38
C VAL A 250 -4.35 -1.20 -13.86
N ARG A 251 -3.70 -0.87 -12.73
CA ARG A 251 -2.72 -1.75 -12.06
C ARG A 251 -3.29 -3.16 -11.85
N ARG A 252 -4.46 -3.26 -11.22
CA ARG A 252 -5.07 -4.56 -10.89
C ARG A 252 -5.49 -5.32 -12.15
N ARG A 253 -6.01 -4.64 -13.18
CA ARG A 253 -6.34 -5.28 -14.47
C ARG A 253 -5.09 -5.82 -15.17
N MET A 254 -3.97 -5.09 -15.14
CA MET A 254 -2.69 -5.59 -15.68
C MET A 254 -2.19 -6.84 -14.94
N MET A 255 -2.33 -6.89 -13.61
CA MET A 255 -1.99 -8.11 -12.84
C MET A 255 -2.80 -9.34 -13.29
N MET A 256 -4.04 -9.15 -13.75
CA MET A 256 -4.89 -10.24 -14.24
C MET A 256 -4.47 -10.75 -15.63
N GLN A 257 -3.66 -10.01 -16.39
CA GLN A 257 -3.23 -10.38 -17.76
C GLN A 257 -2.06 -11.39 -17.78
N VAL A 258 -1.47 -11.70 -16.65
CA VAL A 258 -0.47 -12.78 -16.55
C VAL A 258 -1.14 -14.12 -16.85
N PHE A 259 -0.49 -14.98 -17.64
CA PHE A 259 -1.03 -16.10 -18.44
C PHE A 259 -1.68 -15.75 -19.78
N TYR A 260 -1.82 -14.47 -20.16
CA TYR A 260 -2.36 -14.09 -21.48
C TYR A 260 -1.26 -13.82 -22.51
N ILE A 261 -0.05 -13.44 -22.10
CA ILE A 261 1.03 -13.04 -23.02
C ILE A 261 1.47 -14.22 -23.90
N ILE A 262 1.62 -15.42 -23.32
CA ILE A 262 2.00 -16.61 -24.10
C ILE A 262 0.92 -16.96 -25.13
N TYR A 263 -0.36 -16.97 -24.76
CA TYR A 263 -1.44 -17.25 -25.71
C TYR A 263 -1.59 -16.18 -26.79
N ARG A 264 -1.30 -14.91 -26.49
CA ARG A 264 -1.38 -13.82 -27.47
C ARG A 264 -0.18 -13.81 -28.42
N ILE A 265 0.98 -14.31 -28.01
CA ILE A 265 2.12 -14.53 -28.91
C ILE A 265 1.87 -15.77 -29.78
N ILE A 266 1.30 -16.84 -29.23
CA ILE A 266 0.98 -18.07 -29.97
C ILE A 266 -0.21 -17.91 -30.94
N LEU A 267 -1.14 -16.97 -30.70
CA LEU A 267 -2.26 -16.69 -31.62
C LEU A 267 -1.96 -15.57 -32.64
N VAL A 268 -0.78 -14.94 -32.56
CA VAL A 268 -0.33 -13.89 -33.49
C VAL A 268 0.82 -14.38 -34.39
N PHE A 269 1.22 -15.65 -34.25
CA PHE A 269 2.07 -16.40 -35.16
C PHE A 269 1.36 -17.70 -35.57
#